data_AF-A0AAJ2TSK5-F1
#
_entry.id   AF-A0AAJ2TSK5-F1
#
_cell.length_a   1.000
_cell.length_b   1.000
_cell.length_c   1.000
_cell.angle_alpha   90.00
_cell.angle_beta   90.00
_cell.angle_gamma   90.00
#
_symmetry.space_group_name_H-M   'P 1'
#
loop_
_entity.id
_entity.type
_entity.pdbx_description
1 polymer ?
#
loop_
_entity_poly.entity_id
_entity_poly.type
_entity_poly.pdbx_seq_one_letter_code
_entity_poly.pdbx_strand_id
1 'polypeptide(L)'
;MAGGRSGTPASAQWGAIALVVVLALAVGAVAYLAYDRANPAADGQSAAPVPTFSLGVETASPTPTAAATETTEVAREDDRFLSIGSAAWWRSTAGACGGAEPLVERSDDQGQTWVDVTGRYRDIAAVASLDAFADTEAEMVVGVGEDCTTQGWRTFTQGTFWEPYDDLVLSAGRYISPVDAAIVETPSGAVDAPCSEARGLRASGDVVALICDAQAWVLGADGQTWAPVADAAAVSVDGADIVLAGSSPDCDGVSLTRYLGADPEAAQPVGCAEGAAADAPTAIAATADGFVVWAGEDLTPVSR
;
A
#
# COMPACT_ATOMS: atom_id res chain seq x y z
N MET A 1 -28.74 -55.59 -42.68
CA MET A 1 -27.52 -54.92 -43.17
C MET A 1 -26.99 -54.03 -42.06
N ALA A 2 -25.86 -54.39 -41.46
CA ALA A 2 -25.06 -53.62 -40.51
C ALA A 2 -23.65 -54.22 -40.67
N GLY A 3 -22.58 -53.52 -41.01
CA GLY A 3 -22.16 -52.18 -40.61
C GLY A 3 -20.75 -52.38 -40.08
N GLY A 4 -19.78 -52.50 -41.00
CA GLY A 4 -18.43 -52.98 -40.74
C GLY A 4 -17.64 -52.07 -39.80
N ARG A 5 -16.96 -52.69 -38.82
CA ARG A 5 -15.97 -52.03 -37.96
C ARG A 5 -14.68 -51.84 -38.76
N SER A 6 -14.36 -50.59 -39.10
CA SER A 6 -13.06 -50.18 -39.60
C SER A 6 -12.04 -50.22 -38.46
N GLY A 7 -11.07 -51.12 -38.55
CA GLY A 7 -9.93 -51.17 -37.63
C GLY A 7 -9.02 -49.97 -37.84
N THR A 8 -8.63 -49.30 -36.76
CA THR A 8 -7.58 -48.28 -36.77
C THR A 8 -6.29 -48.92 -37.31
N PRO A 9 -5.65 -48.37 -38.36
CA PRO A 9 -4.46 -48.98 -38.93
C PRO A 9 -3.35 -48.99 -37.88
N ALA A 10 -2.77 -50.17 -37.63
CA ALA A 10 -1.72 -50.39 -36.63
C ALA A 10 -0.55 -49.39 -36.74
N SER A 11 -0.32 -48.80 -37.92
CA SER A 11 0.71 -47.78 -38.16
C SER A 11 0.54 -46.50 -37.33
N ALA A 12 -0.69 -46.05 -37.06
CA ALA A 12 -0.92 -44.84 -36.26
C ALA A 12 -0.60 -45.05 -34.77
N GLN A 13 -0.84 -46.27 -34.27
CA GLN A 13 -0.58 -46.64 -32.89
C GLN A 13 0.92 -46.80 -32.61
N TRP A 14 1.68 -47.34 -33.57
CA TRP A 14 3.15 -47.41 -33.51
C TRP A 14 3.82 -46.03 -33.57
N GLY A 15 3.27 -45.10 -34.35
CA GLY A 15 3.77 -43.71 -34.42
C GLY A 15 3.63 -42.98 -33.08
N ALA A 16 2.49 -43.12 -32.40
CA ALA A 16 2.27 -42.53 -31.09
C ALA A 16 3.21 -43.11 -30.02
N ILE A 17 3.44 -44.42 -30.02
CA ILE A 17 4.37 -45.08 -29.09
C ILE A 17 5.80 -44.59 -29.33
N ALA A 18 6.24 -44.51 -30.58
CA ALA A 18 7.58 -44.01 -30.91
C ALA A 18 7.78 -42.56 -30.45
N LEU A 19 6.78 -41.70 -30.64
CA LEU A 19 6.82 -40.31 -30.18
C LEU A 19 6.95 -40.21 -28.65
N VAL A 20 6.16 -40.98 -27.91
CA VAL A 20 6.19 -40.98 -26.43
C VAL A 20 7.55 -41.46 -25.91
N VAL A 21 8.14 -42.48 -26.54
CA VAL A 21 9.47 -42.98 -26.16
C VAL A 21 10.54 -41.93 -26.39
N VAL A 22 10.51 -41.24 -27.54
CA VAL A 22 11.47 -40.15 -27.83
C VAL A 22 11.31 -39.00 -26.84
N LEU A 23 10.06 -38.62 -26.51
CA LEU A 23 9.79 -37.56 -25.56
C LEU A 23 10.30 -37.92 -24.16
N ALA A 24 10.07 -39.16 -23.70
CA ALA A 24 10.55 -39.63 -22.40
C ALA A 24 12.08 -39.62 -22.30
N LEU A 25 12.78 -39.99 -23.38
CA LEU A 25 14.25 -39.92 -23.43
C LEU A 25 14.74 -38.46 -23.38
N ALA A 26 14.08 -37.55 -24.08
CA ALA A 26 14.43 -36.13 -24.06
C ALA A 26 14.25 -35.51 -22.66
N VAL A 27 13.11 -35.78 -22.01
CA VAL A 27 12.84 -35.31 -20.64
C VAL A 27 13.85 -35.89 -19.65
N GLY A 28 14.18 -37.19 -19.76
CA GLY A 28 15.20 -37.83 -18.93
C GLY A 28 16.59 -37.21 -19.10
N ALA A 29 16.99 -36.87 -20.32
CA ALA A 29 18.27 -36.23 -20.59
C ALA A 29 18.35 -34.81 -20.00
N VAL A 30 17.28 -34.01 -20.13
CA VAL A 30 17.21 -32.66 -19.56
C VAL A 30 17.24 -32.72 -18.03
N ALA A 31 16.50 -33.64 -17.42
CA ALA A 31 16.50 -33.82 -15.97
C ALA A 31 17.89 -34.22 -15.44
N TYR A 32 18.59 -35.11 -16.16
CA TYR A 32 19.96 -35.50 -15.81
C TYR A 32 20.94 -34.32 -15.88
N LEU A 33 20.89 -33.52 -16.95
CA LEU A 33 21.75 -32.34 -17.10
C LEU A 33 21.47 -31.26 -16.04
N ALA A 34 20.21 -31.10 -15.64
CA ALA A 34 19.84 -30.19 -14.56
C ALA A 34 20.38 -30.67 -13.20
N TYR A 35 20.30 -31.98 -12.93
CA TYR A 35 20.82 -32.58 -11.70
C TYR A 35 22.35 -32.46 -11.60
N ASP A 36 23.07 -32.74 -12.69
CA ASP A 36 24.54 -32.64 -12.74
C ASP A 36 25.03 -31.20 -12.51
N ARG A 37 24.28 -30.21 -12.97
CA ARG A 37 24.56 -28.79 -12.67
C ARG A 37 24.26 -28.38 -11.24
N ALA A 38 23.21 -28.93 -10.63
CA ALA A 38 22.84 -28.60 -9.26
C ALA A 38 23.76 -29.27 -8.23
N ASN A 39 24.35 -30.41 -8.60
CA ASN A 39 25.23 -31.21 -7.74
C ASN A 39 26.58 -31.49 -8.41
N PRO A 40 27.42 -30.46 -8.66
CA PRO A 40 28.77 -30.70 -9.15
C PRO A 40 29.52 -31.59 -8.16
N ALA A 41 30.17 -32.64 -8.68
CA ALA A 41 31.04 -33.48 -7.88
C ALA A 41 32.13 -32.62 -7.25
N ALA A 42 32.23 -32.64 -5.93
CA ALA A 42 33.32 -31.98 -5.21
C ALA A 42 34.61 -32.75 -5.49
N ASP A 43 35.39 -32.29 -6.48
CA ASP A 43 36.75 -32.77 -6.70
C ASP A 43 37.57 -32.44 -5.44
N GLY A 44 37.90 -33.49 -4.68
CA GLY A 44 38.76 -33.43 -3.51
C GLY A 44 40.18 -33.05 -3.90
N GLN A 45 40.42 -31.75 -4.09
CA GLN A 45 41.75 -31.18 -4.23
C GLN A 45 42.39 -31.09 -2.85
N SER A 46 43.44 -31.90 -2.64
CA SER A 46 44.31 -31.80 -1.46
C SER A 46 44.87 -30.39 -1.33
N ALA A 47 44.66 -29.78 -0.16
CA ALA A 47 45.22 -28.49 0.19
C ALA A 47 46.76 -28.52 0.15
N ALA A 48 47.35 -27.67 -0.68
CA ALA A 48 48.77 -27.35 -0.63
C ALA A 48 49.05 -26.36 0.52
N PRO A 49 50.24 -26.37 1.14
CA PRO A 49 50.54 -25.50 2.26
C PRO A 49 50.61 -24.03 1.84
N VAL A 50 49.94 -23.18 2.60
CA VAL A 50 49.84 -21.73 2.39
C VAL A 50 51.18 -21.06 2.76
N PRO A 51 51.72 -20.13 1.95
CA PRO A 51 52.90 -19.37 2.32
C PRO A 51 52.55 -18.37 3.41
N THR A 52 53.32 -18.35 4.50
CA THR A 52 53.15 -17.36 5.57
C THR A 52 53.71 -16.01 5.11
N PHE A 53 52.83 -15.08 4.78
CA PHE A 53 53.17 -13.66 4.66
C PHE A 53 52.86 -12.98 6.00
N SER A 54 53.86 -12.36 6.61
CA SER A 54 53.67 -11.44 7.73
C SER A 54 53.12 -10.12 7.19
N LEU A 55 51.79 -10.02 7.11
CA LEU A 55 51.09 -8.76 6.87
C LEU A 55 51.06 -7.98 8.18
N GLY A 56 51.63 -6.78 8.17
CA GLY A 56 51.47 -5.81 9.25
C GLY A 56 49.98 -5.55 9.45
N VAL A 57 49.49 -5.80 10.67
CA VAL A 57 48.09 -5.56 11.03
C VAL A 57 47.93 -4.05 11.17
N GLU A 58 47.49 -3.38 10.11
CA GLU A 58 46.77 -2.12 10.28
C GLU A 58 45.38 -2.48 10.79
N THR A 59 45.12 -2.15 12.05
CA THR A 59 43.79 -2.27 12.64
C THR A 59 42.87 -1.35 11.86
N ALA A 60 42.01 -1.91 11.00
CA ALA A 60 40.96 -1.14 10.36
C ALA A 60 40.10 -0.51 11.48
N SER A 61 40.13 0.82 11.57
CA SER A 61 39.19 1.59 12.37
C SER A 61 37.78 1.18 11.96
N PRO A 62 36.82 0.99 12.89
CA PRO A 62 35.49 0.58 12.49
C PRO A 62 34.92 1.73 11.67
N THR A 63 34.55 1.46 10.41
CA THR A 63 33.66 2.35 9.68
C THR A 63 32.38 2.44 10.51
N PRO A 64 31.91 3.64 10.89
CA PRO A 64 30.64 3.75 11.60
C PRO A 64 29.56 3.15 10.70
N THR A 65 28.97 2.04 11.13
CA THR A 65 27.69 1.59 10.60
C THR A 65 26.72 2.74 10.82
N ALA A 66 26.15 3.27 9.74
CA ALA A 66 25.06 4.23 9.85
C ALA A 66 24.00 3.60 10.77
N ALA A 67 23.78 4.21 11.93
CA ALA A 67 22.67 3.83 12.77
C ALA A 67 21.41 3.95 11.91
N ALA A 68 20.58 2.91 11.88
CA ALA A 68 19.25 3.04 11.33
C ALA A 68 18.60 4.23 12.03
N THR A 69 18.25 5.26 11.27
CA THR A 69 17.44 6.35 11.79
C THR A 69 16.18 5.71 12.36
N GLU A 70 15.94 5.88 13.66
CA GLU A 70 14.69 5.45 14.28
C GLU A 70 13.57 6.24 13.59
N THR A 71 12.86 5.58 12.66
CA THR A 71 11.63 6.14 12.10
C THR A 71 10.65 6.25 13.25
N THR A 72 10.22 7.47 13.56
CA THR A 72 9.17 7.69 14.56
C THR A 72 7.92 6.97 14.10
N GLU A 73 7.51 5.98 14.88
CA GLU A 73 6.28 5.23 14.64
C GLU A 73 5.09 6.16 14.88
N VAL A 74 4.31 6.41 13.84
CA VAL A 74 3.08 7.20 13.93
C VAL A 74 2.01 6.32 14.55
N ALA A 75 1.47 6.75 15.70
CA ALA A 75 0.38 6.06 16.34
C ALA A 75 -0.86 6.06 15.44
N ARG A 76 -1.65 5.00 15.50
CA ARG A 76 -2.79 4.80 14.60
C ARG A 76 -3.82 5.91 14.72
N GLU A 77 -4.08 6.37 15.94
CA GLU A 77 -5.01 7.46 16.23
C GLU A 77 -4.60 8.80 15.62
N ASP A 78 -3.31 8.95 15.29
CA ASP A 78 -2.74 10.14 14.65
C ASP A 78 -2.72 10.02 13.12
N ASP A 79 -3.19 8.92 12.53
CA ASP A 79 -3.29 8.77 11.08
C ASP A 79 -4.18 9.87 10.50
N ARG A 80 -3.80 10.35 9.31
CA ARG A 80 -4.41 11.53 8.69
C ARG A 80 -5.15 11.12 7.44
N PHE A 81 -6.33 11.68 7.25
CA PHE A 81 -7.11 11.59 6.02
C PHE A 81 -7.19 12.98 5.38
N LEU A 82 -6.91 13.07 4.08
CA LEU A 82 -7.06 14.30 3.30
C LEU A 82 -7.75 13.92 2.00
N SER A 83 -8.87 14.56 1.71
CA SER A 83 -9.66 14.34 0.52
C SER A 83 -10.06 15.67 -0.11
N ILE A 84 -9.83 15.80 -1.41
CA ILE A 84 -9.96 17.06 -2.14
C ILE A 84 -11.11 16.92 -3.14
N GLY A 85 -12.24 17.54 -2.81
CA GLY A 85 -13.37 17.69 -3.73
C GLY A 85 -13.20 18.89 -4.67
N SER A 86 -14.11 19.02 -5.63
CA SER A 86 -14.12 20.14 -6.59
C SER A 86 -14.46 21.49 -5.95
N ALA A 87 -15.27 21.51 -4.88
CA ALA A 87 -15.67 22.73 -4.19
C ALA A 87 -15.39 22.74 -2.67
N ALA A 88 -15.12 21.59 -2.04
CA ALA A 88 -14.75 21.51 -0.63
C ALA A 88 -13.59 20.55 -0.40
N TRP A 89 -12.73 20.89 0.56
CA TRP A 89 -11.66 20.01 1.04
C TRP A 89 -12.05 19.44 2.39
N TRP A 90 -11.64 18.21 2.63
CA TRP A 90 -11.98 17.45 3.83
C TRP A 90 -10.72 16.87 4.42
N ARG A 91 -10.59 16.96 5.74
CA ARG A 91 -9.49 16.30 6.44
C ARG A 91 -9.97 15.70 7.75
N SER A 92 -9.25 14.68 8.22
CA SER A 92 -9.49 14.11 9.53
C SER A 92 -8.24 13.55 10.18
N THR A 93 -8.17 13.61 11.52
CA THR A 93 -7.39 12.65 12.29
C THR A 93 -8.20 11.36 12.49
N ALA A 94 -7.53 10.22 12.62
CA ALA A 94 -8.20 8.93 12.74
C ALA A 94 -8.91 8.75 14.08
N GLY A 95 -8.32 9.23 15.18
CA GLY A 95 -8.78 8.88 16.52
C GLY A 95 -8.74 7.38 16.78
N ALA A 96 -9.28 6.95 17.92
CA ALA A 96 -9.36 5.55 18.26
C ALA A 96 -10.59 5.26 19.12
N CYS A 97 -11.20 4.10 18.90
CA CYS A 97 -12.28 3.64 19.74
C CYS A 97 -11.83 3.41 21.18
N GLY A 98 -12.44 4.13 22.12
CA GLY A 98 -12.01 4.17 23.53
C GLY A 98 -10.73 4.99 23.79
N GLY A 99 -10.21 5.67 22.76
CA GLY A 99 -8.99 6.48 22.80
C GLY A 99 -9.24 7.94 22.45
N ALA A 100 -8.32 8.54 21.68
CA ALA A 100 -8.42 9.92 21.24
C ALA A 100 -9.63 10.11 20.30
N GLU A 101 -10.37 11.21 20.48
CA GLU A 101 -11.47 11.58 19.59
C GLU A 101 -10.91 12.01 18.22
N PRO A 102 -11.50 11.56 17.09
CA PRO A 102 -11.15 12.07 15.78
C PRO A 102 -11.61 13.52 15.61
N LEU A 103 -10.89 14.29 14.81
CA LEU A 103 -11.29 15.62 14.38
C LEU A 103 -11.57 15.58 12.88
N VAL A 104 -12.82 15.78 12.47
CA VAL A 104 -13.22 15.89 11.05
C VAL A 104 -13.46 17.36 10.74
N GLU A 105 -12.76 17.87 9.72
CA GLU A 105 -12.85 19.26 9.32
C GLU A 105 -13.12 19.41 7.82
N ARG A 106 -13.78 20.52 7.49
CA ARG A 106 -14.08 20.93 6.12
C ARG A 106 -13.53 22.32 5.85
N SER A 107 -13.06 22.54 4.63
CA SER A 107 -12.61 23.84 4.12
C SER A 107 -13.30 24.19 2.80
N ASP A 108 -13.68 25.46 2.66
CA ASP A 108 -14.26 26.06 1.44
C ASP A 108 -13.26 26.95 0.68
N ASP A 109 -12.05 27.10 1.19
CA ASP A 109 -11.05 28.06 0.73
C ASP A 109 -9.70 27.40 0.49
N GLN A 110 -9.72 26.15 0.02
CA GLN A 110 -8.52 25.37 -0.33
C GLN A 110 -7.56 25.19 0.85
N GLY A 111 -8.13 24.88 2.01
CA GLY A 111 -7.40 24.56 3.24
C GLY A 111 -6.84 25.77 3.99
N GLN A 112 -7.22 27.00 3.62
CA GLN A 112 -6.80 28.22 4.34
C GLN A 112 -7.50 28.34 5.69
N THR A 113 -8.78 27.97 5.77
CA THR A 113 -9.56 27.87 7.00
C THR A 113 -10.30 26.54 7.07
N TRP A 114 -10.49 26.06 8.30
CA TRP A 114 -11.12 24.77 8.59
C TRP A 114 -12.24 24.95 9.61
N VAL A 115 -13.36 24.27 9.36
CA VAL A 115 -14.51 24.21 10.24
C VAL A 115 -14.65 22.78 10.76
N ASP A 116 -14.69 22.65 12.08
CA ASP A 116 -14.98 21.38 12.75
C ASP A 116 -16.42 20.95 12.44
N VAL A 117 -16.53 19.79 11.79
CA VAL A 117 -17.77 19.13 11.38
C VAL A 117 -17.83 17.70 11.93
N THR A 118 -17.11 17.44 13.00
CA THR A 118 -17.05 16.14 13.67
C THR A 118 -18.44 15.74 14.15
N GLY A 119 -18.90 14.56 13.75
CA GLY A 119 -20.24 14.04 14.07
C GLY A 119 -20.44 13.58 15.52
N ARG A 120 -20.00 14.40 16.50
CA ARG A 120 -20.05 14.10 17.95
C ARG A 120 -21.45 13.81 18.47
N TYR A 121 -22.48 14.40 17.86
CA TYR A 121 -23.88 14.15 18.24
C TYR A 121 -24.35 12.73 17.90
N ARG A 122 -23.51 11.92 17.23
CA ARG A 122 -23.72 10.49 16.95
C ARG A 122 -22.58 9.63 17.50
N ASP A 123 -21.82 10.15 18.47
CA ASP A 123 -20.77 9.41 19.19
C ASP A 123 -19.68 8.82 18.28
N ILE A 124 -19.20 9.59 17.29
CA ILE A 124 -18.04 9.20 16.48
C ILE A 124 -16.82 8.96 17.39
N ALA A 125 -16.15 7.82 17.20
CA ALA A 125 -15.01 7.39 18.00
C ALA A 125 -13.74 7.15 17.19
N ALA A 126 -13.87 6.79 15.91
CA ALA A 126 -12.73 6.64 14.99
C ALA A 126 -13.17 6.91 13.54
N VAL A 127 -12.24 7.35 12.70
CA VAL A 127 -12.38 7.49 11.25
C VAL A 127 -11.44 6.49 10.58
N ALA A 128 -11.99 5.70 9.65
CA ALA A 128 -11.26 4.68 8.92
C ALA A 128 -11.11 5.00 7.41
N SER A 129 -11.98 5.86 6.88
CA SER A 129 -11.84 6.47 5.56
C SER A 129 -12.58 7.80 5.52
N LEU A 130 -12.21 8.69 4.60
CA LEU A 130 -12.88 9.96 4.36
C LEU A 130 -12.69 10.36 2.90
N ASP A 131 -13.80 10.50 2.18
CA ASP A 131 -13.79 10.72 0.74
C ASP A 131 -14.81 11.80 0.35
N ALA A 132 -14.35 12.81 -0.39
CA ALA A 132 -15.22 13.71 -1.12
C ALA A 132 -15.83 12.95 -2.31
N PHE A 133 -17.16 12.90 -2.40
CA PHE A 133 -17.84 12.15 -3.48
C PHE A 133 -18.63 13.03 -4.45
N ALA A 134 -18.84 14.30 -4.10
CA ALA A 134 -19.45 15.31 -4.95
C ALA A 134 -18.81 16.68 -4.68
N ASP A 135 -19.46 17.76 -5.10
CA ASP A 135 -18.85 19.10 -5.02
C ASP A 135 -18.53 19.50 -3.59
N THR A 136 -19.50 19.36 -2.69
CA THR A 136 -19.40 19.83 -1.30
C THR A 136 -19.72 18.76 -0.26
N GLU A 137 -19.95 17.53 -0.71
CA GLU A 137 -20.39 16.39 0.08
C GLU A 137 -19.25 15.40 0.28
N ALA A 138 -19.28 14.73 1.43
CA ALA A 138 -18.32 13.71 1.79
C ALA A 138 -18.99 12.50 2.42
N GLU A 139 -18.29 11.39 2.35
CA GLU A 139 -18.59 10.14 3.01
C GLU A 139 -17.41 9.66 3.81
N MET A 140 -17.68 8.86 4.84
CA MET A 140 -16.64 8.29 5.69
C MET A 140 -17.08 6.96 6.27
N VAL A 141 -16.12 6.09 6.51
CA VAL A 141 -16.31 4.92 7.38
C VAL A 141 -15.81 5.28 8.78
N VAL A 142 -16.62 4.98 9.79
CA VAL A 142 -16.36 5.37 11.17
C VAL A 142 -16.64 4.24 12.16
N GLY A 143 -15.90 4.23 13.26
CA GLY A 143 -16.28 3.52 14.48
C GLY A 143 -17.15 4.41 15.36
N VAL A 144 -18.24 3.86 15.89
CA VAL A 144 -19.25 4.61 16.66
C VAL A 144 -19.46 4.02 18.05
N GLY A 145 -19.48 4.88 19.06
CA GLY A 145 -19.71 4.52 20.46
C GLY A 145 -18.58 3.71 21.10
N GLU A 146 -18.80 3.26 22.34
CA GLU A 146 -17.81 2.51 23.11
C GLU A 146 -17.50 1.13 22.51
N ASP A 147 -18.49 0.50 21.87
CA ASP A 147 -18.34 -0.79 21.20
C ASP A 147 -17.68 -0.69 19.82
N CYS A 148 -17.35 0.53 19.35
CA CYS A 148 -16.72 0.78 18.06
C CYS A 148 -17.52 0.16 16.88
N THR A 149 -18.84 0.31 16.88
CA THR A 149 -19.65 -0.25 15.80
C THR A 149 -19.33 0.47 14.50
N THR A 150 -18.81 -0.26 13.52
CA THR A 150 -18.51 0.29 12.19
C THR A 150 -19.79 0.74 11.49
N GLN A 151 -19.81 1.99 11.03
CA GLN A 151 -20.88 2.56 10.22
C GLN A 151 -20.29 3.32 9.04
N GLY A 152 -21.03 3.38 7.95
CA GLY A 152 -20.73 4.25 6.82
C GLY A 152 -21.60 5.50 6.91
N TRP A 153 -21.02 6.69 6.93
CA TRP A 153 -21.74 7.95 7.04
C TRP A 153 -21.61 8.79 5.77
N ARG A 154 -22.65 9.57 5.47
CA ARG A 154 -22.64 10.61 4.42
C ARG A 154 -23.17 11.92 4.96
N THR A 155 -22.73 13.01 4.35
CA THR A 155 -23.32 14.32 4.56
C THR A 155 -23.74 14.97 3.23
N PHE A 156 -24.99 15.45 3.18
CA PHE A 156 -25.50 16.34 2.13
C PHE A 156 -25.68 17.77 2.63
N THR A 157 -25.20 18.03 3.85
CA THR A 157 -25.35 19.32 4.55
C THR A 157 -23.98 19.89 4.91
N GLN A 158 -22.98 19.56 4.09
CA GLN A 158 -21.62 20.11 4.20
C GLN A 158 -21.00 19.85 5.59
N GLY A 159 -21.29 18.68 6.18
CA GLY A 159 -20.78 18.27 7.48
C GLY A 159 -21.61 18.74 8.68
N THR A 160 -22.64 19.56 8.47
CA THR A 160 -23.55 19.97 9.58
C THR A 160 -24.26 18.76 10.18
N PHE A 161 -24.72 17.86 9.31
CA PHE A 161 -25.32 16.58 9.67
C PHE A 161 -24.77 15.46 8.80
N TRP A 162 -24.31 14.41 9.46
CA TRP A 162 -24.00 13.07 9.00
C TRP A 162 -25.15 12.11 9.27
N GLU A 163 -25.39 11.21 8.31
CA GLU A 163 -26.41 10.17 8.37
C GLU A 163 -25.81 8.80 8.02
N PRO A 164 -26.26 7.70 8.64
CA PRO A 164 -25.84 6.36 8.25
C PRO A 164 -26.31 6.03 6.84
N TYR A 165 -25.41 5.45 6.08
CA TYR A 165 -25.57 5.02 4.70
C TYR A 165 -24.79 3.72 4.48
N ASP A 166 -24.90 2.79 5.42
CA ASP A 166 -24.13 1.55 5.47
C ASP A 166 -24.19 0.75 4.17
N ASP A 167 -25.39 0.58 3.60
CA ASP A 167 -25.62 -0.18 2.37
C ASP A 167 -24.85 0.35 1.15
N LEU A 168 -24.47 1.64 1.14
CA LEU A 168 -23.70 2.24 0.05
C LEU A 168 -22.24 2.45 0.41
N VAL A 169 -21.98 2.98 1.61
CA VAL A 169 -20.63 3.36 2.03
C VAL A 169 -19.82 2.14 2.45
N LEU A 170 -20.39 1.22 3.24
CA LEU A 170 -19.66 0.02 3.68
C LEU A 170 -19.55 -1.02 2.56
N SER A 171 -20.54 -1.12 1.67
CA SER A 171 -20.52 -2.11 0.58
C SER A 171 -19.52 -1.78 -0.54
N ALA A 172 -19.20 -0.50 -0.74
CA ALA A 172 -18.18 -0.03 -1.69
C ALA A 172 -16.85 0.34 -1.02
N GLY A 173 -16.86 0.48 0.30
CA GLY A 173 -15.74 0.95 1.10
C GLY A 173 -14.55 -0.01 1.07
N ARG A 174 -13.35 0.59 1.11
CA ARG A 174 -12.08 -0.10 1.34
C ARG A 174 -11.37 0.65 2.45
N TYR A 175 -11.20 0.01 3.58
CA TYR A 175 -10.74 0.68 4.80
C TYR A 175 -10.09 -0.31 5.75
N ILE A 176 -9.22 0.19 6.61
CA ILE A 176 -8.67 -0.61 7.71
C ILE A 176 -9.73 -0.68 8.82
N SER A 177 -10.02 -1.89 9.31
CA SER A 177 -11.07 -2.10 10.31
C SER A 177 -10.85 -1.22 11.55
N PRO A 178 -11.83 -0.42 12.01
CA PRO A 178 -11.65 0.47 13.16
C PRO A 178 -11.15 -0.21 14.44
N VAL A 179 -11.43 -1.50 14.62
CA VAL A 179 -11.05 -2.28 15.82
C VAL A 179 -9.81 -3.15 15.64
N ASP A 180 -9.37 -3.39 14.41
CA ASP A 180 -8.24 -4.28 14.11
C ASP A 180 -7.45 -3.77 12.89
N ALA A 181 -6.26 -3.21 13.15
CA ALA A 181 -5.40 -2.66 12.10
C ALA A 181 -4.74 -3.74 11.22
N ALA A 182 -4.83 -5.02 11.60
CA ALA A 182 -4.37 -6.14 10.79
C ALA A 182 -5.39 -6.52 9.70
N ILE A 183 -6.59 -5.92 9.67
CA ILE A 183 -7.67 -6.28 8.77
C ILE A 183 -8.03 -5.11 7.86
N VAL A 184 -7.98 -5.36 6.55
CA VAL A 184 -8.52 -4.47 5.52
C VAL A 184 -9.86 -5.01 5.05
N GLU A 185 -10.91 -4.23 5.25
CA GLU A 185 -12.25 -4.52 4.74
C GLU A 185 -12.34 -4.09 3.27
N THR A 186 -12.87 -4.97 2.42
CA THR A 186 -13.09 -4.69 1.00
C THR A 186 -14.48 -5.17 0.58
N PRO A 187 -15.01 -4.72 -0.59
CA PRO A 187 -16.29 -5.21 -1.10
C PRO A 187 -16.33 -6.73 -1.34
N SER A 188 -15.16 -7.36 -1.57
CA SER A 188 -15.01 -8.81 -1.73
C SER A 188 -14.87 -9.57 -0.41
N GLY A 189 -14.72 -8.87 0.71
CA GLY A 189 -14.47 -9.41 2.05
C GLY A 189 -13.19 -8.89 2.70
N ALA A 190 -12.98 -9.29 3.95
CA ALA A 190 -11.79 -8.95 4.71
C ALA A 190 -10.52 -9.60 4.13
N VAL A 191 -9.42 -8.87 4.19
CA VAL A 191 -8.08 -9.29 3.77
C VAL A 191 -7.09 -8.95 4.87
N ASP A 192 -6.16 -9.86 5.18
CA ASP A 192 -5.09 -9.58 6.14
C ASP A 192 -4.17 -8.49 5.57
N ALA A 193 -3.88 -7.47 6.39
CA ALA A 193 -2.89 -6.45 6.07
C ALA A 193 -1.45 -7.02 6.16
N PRO A 194 -0.45 -6.39 5.53
CA PRO A 194 0.94 -6.86 5.57
C PRO A 194 1.60 -6.86 6.96
N CYS A 195 1.04 -6.12 7.93
CA CYS A 195 1.45 -6.09 9.34
C CYS A 195 0.26 -5.82 10.25
N SER A 196 0.47 -5.90 11.57
CA SER A 196 -0.55 -5.70 12.59
C SER A 196 -0.99 -4.25 12.78
N GLU A 197 -0.16 -3.27 12.36
CA GLU A 197 -0.39 -1.84 12.57
C GLU A 197 -0.45 -1.11 11.21
N ALA A 198 -1.29 -1.60 10.30
CA ALA A 198 -1.48 -0.94 9.01
C ALA A 198 -2.15 0.43 9.20
N ARG A 199 -1.78 1.38 8.34
CA ARG A 199 -2.31 2.75 8.36
C ARG A 199 -2.35 3.37 6.96
N GLY A 200 -2.93 4.56 6.86
CA GLY A 200 -2.83 5.41 5.68
C GLY A 200 -3.45 4.79 4.43
N LEU A 201 -4.45 3.90 4.57
CA LEU A 201 -5.06 3.25 3.43
C LEU A 201 -5.71 4.28 2.52
N ARG A 202 -5.42 4.18 1.22
CA ARG A 202 -6.05 4.95 0.15
C ARG A 202 -6.52 4.02 -0.95
N ALA A 203 -7.71 4.28 -1.45
CA ALA A 203 -8.31 3.47 -2.49
C ALA A 203 -9.04 4.35 -3.51
N SER A 204 -8.77 4.11 -4.79
CA SER A 204 -9.47 4.77 -5.89
C SER A 204 -9.44 3.88 -7.12
N GLY A 205 -10.56 3.82 -7.85
CA GLY A 205 -10.73 2.83 -8.93
C GLY A 205 -10.47 1.41 -8.40
N ASP A 206 -9.55 0.69 -9.02
CA ASP A 206 -9.13 -0.66 -8.60
C ASP A 206 -7.87 -0.68 -7.71
N VAL A 207 -7.26 0.48 -7.46
CA VAL A 207 -6.04 0.59 -6.67
C VAL A 207 -6.39 0.69 -5.19
N VAL A 208 -5.74 -0.14 -4.37
CA VAL A 208 -5.76 -0.05 -2.90
C VAL A 208 -4.32 -0.08 -2.43
N ALA A 209 -3.92 0.95 -1.70
CA ALA A 209 -2.58 1.08 -1.15
C ALA A 209 -2.65 1.44 0.33
N LEU A 210 -1.67 1.00 1.11
CA LEU A 210 -1.54 1.34 2.52
C LEU A 210 -0.07 1.48 2.91
N ILE A 211 0.17 1.98 4.13
CA ILE A 211 1.48 1.98 4.76
C ILE A 211 1.51 0.93 5.86
N CYS A 212 2.58 0.16 5.88
CA CYS A 212 2.87 -0.85 6.88
C CYS A 212 4.37 -0.89 7.12
N ASP A 213 4.80 -0.79 8.40
CA ASP A 213 6.21 -0.74 8.80
C ASP A 213 7.05 0.30 8.02
N ALA A 214 6.47 1.48 7.78
CA ALA A 214 7.06 2.56 6.98
C ALA A 214 7.34 2.21 5.50
N GLN A 215 6.68 1.16 4.99
CA GLN A 215 6.72 0.76 3.59
C GLN A 215 5.33 0.85 2.97
N ALA A 216 5.24 1.34 1.74
CA ALA A 216 4.02 1.32 0.97
C ALA A 216 3.78 -0.06 0.36
N TRP A 217 2.53 -0.52 0.43
CA TRP A 217 2.06 -1.76 -0.16
C TRP A 217 0.85 -1.51 -1.02
N VAL A 218 0.70 -2.29 -2.09
CA VAL A 218 -0.45 -2.25 -3.00
C VAL A 218 -1.09 -3.61 -3.07
N LEU A 219 -2.42 -3.65 -2.97
CA LEU A 219 -3.19 -4.87 -3.12
C LEU A 219 -3.23 -5.26 -4.59
N GLY A 220 -2.84 -6.51 -4.87
CA GLY A 220 -2.86 -7.07 -6.21
C GLY A 220 -4.28 -7.20 -6.75
N ALA A 221 -4.39 -7.38 -8.08
CA ALA A 221 -5.68 -7.53 -8.76
C ALA A 221 -6.46 -8.79 -8.36
N ASP A 222 -5.83 -9.74 -7.65
CA ASP A 222 -6.51 -10.88 -7.02
C ASP A 222 -7.30 -10.49 -5.77
N GLY A 223 -7.11 -9.26 -5.26
CA GLY A 223 -7.74 -8.74 -4.06
C GLY A 223 -7.27 -9.42 -2.78
N GLN A 224 -6.12 -10.11 -2.79
CA GLN A 224 -5.65 -10.93 -1.65
C GLN A 224 -4.15 -10.78 -1.38
N THR A 225 -3.34 -10.56 -2.42
CA THR A 225 -1.89 -10.53 -2.29
C THR A 225 -1.39 -9.10 -2.24
N TRP A 226 -0.59 -8.75 -1.24
CA TRP A 226 0.07 -7.45 -1.16
C TRP A 226 1.46 -7.48 -1.81
N ALA A 227 1.76 -6.46 -2.61
CA ALA A 227 3.07 -6.25 -3.20
C ALA A 227 3.73 -4.99 -2.59
N PRO A 228 5.00 -5.08 -2.16
CA PRO A 228 5.72 -3.93 -1.64
C PRO A 228 6.12 -2.99 -2.79
N VAL A 229 6.13 -1.67 -2.53
CA VAL A 229 6.57 -0.68 -3.52
C VAL A 229 7.86 0.00 -3.10
N ALA A 230 7.82 0.82 -2.06
CA ALA A 230 8.97 1.54 -1.53
C ALA A 230 8.69 2.06 -0.12
N ASP A 231 9.74 2.52 0.58
CA ASP A 231 9.60 3.18 1.87
C ASP A 231 8.80 4.48 1.72
N ALA A 232 7.84 4.70 2.62
CA ALA A 232 6.97 5.85 2.60
C ALA A 232 6.36 6.15 3.98
N ALA A 233 6.21 7.43 4.27
CA ALA A 233 5.45 7.93 5.41
C ALA A 233 3.95 7.94 5.14
N ALA A 234 3.54 8.25 3.90
CA ALA A 234 2.14 8.29 3.47
C ALA A 234 1.99 7.91 1.99
N VAL A 235 0.78 7.49 1.62
CA VAL A 235 0.43 7.14 0.24
C VAL A 235 -0.84 7.88 -0.19
N SER A 236 -0.94 8.15 -1.50
CA SER A 236 -2.13 8.63 -2.18
C SER A 236 -2.29 7.90 -3.52
N VAL A 237 -3.51 7.89 -4.06
CA VAL A 237 -3.82 7.27 -5.35
C VAL A 237 -4.22 8.39 -6.33
N ASP A 238 -3.59 8.44 -7.50
CA ASP A 238 -3.89 9.37 -8.59
C ASP A 238 -4.18 8.58 -9.87
N GLY A 239 -5.46 8.28 -10.10
CA GLY A 239 -5.89 7.38 -11.17
C GLY A 239 -5.41 5.94 -10.93
N ALA A 240 -4.55 5.44 -11.81
CA ALA A 240 -3.92 4.12 -11.67
C ALA A 240 -2.54 4.17 -11.01
N ASP A 241 -1.99 5.37 -10.79
CA ASP A 241 -0.69 5.57 -10.17
C ASP A 241 -0.85 5.70 -8.65
N ILE A 242 0.24 5.44 -7.93
CA ILE A 242 0.35 5.84 -6.52
C ILE A 242 1.39 6.94 -6.38
N VAL A 243 1.21 7.79 -5.38
CA VAL A 243 2.17 8.81 -4.99
C VAL A 243 2.52 8.61 -3.52
N LEU A 244 3.82 8.50 -3.27
CA LEU A 244 4.37 8.26 -1.94
C LEU A 244 5.02 9.54 -1.42
N ALA A 245 4.74 9.85 -0.16
CA ALA A 245 5.49 10.83 0.62
C ALA A 245 6.60 10.11 1.38
N GLY A 246 7.81 10.62 1.30
CA GLY A 246 8.95 10.11 2.05
C GLY A 246 10.04 11.15 2.21
N SER A 247 11.21 10.73 2.67
CA SER A 247 12.39 11.57 2.77
C SER A 247 13.26 11.44 1.52
N SER A 248 13.94 12.52 1.15
CA SER A 248 14.95 12.54 0.09
C SER A 248 16.08 13.47 0.49
N PRO A 249 17.36 13.15 0.20
CA PRO A 249 18.47 14.05 0.48
C PRO A 249 18.39 15.38 -0.29
N ASP A 250 17.59 15.43 -1.37
CA ASP A 250 17.40 16.61 -2.21
C ASP A 250 16.17 17.43 -1.81
N CYS A 251 15.52 17.12 -0.68
CA CYS A 251 14.30 17.78 -0.20
C CYS A 251 14.40 18.05 1.31
N ASP A 252 14.37 19.32 1.71
CA ASP A 252 14.34 19.73 3.12
C ASP A 252 12.88 19.76 3.61
N GLY A 253 12.28 18.57 3.67
CA GLY A 253 10.87 18.40 4.02
C GLY A 253 10.33 17.05 3.53
N VAL A 254 9.10 17.06 3.00
CA VAL A 254 8.44 15.84 2.50
C VAL A 254 8.60 15.76 0.98
N SER A 255 9.32 14.74 0.51
CA SER A 255 9.49 14.46 -0.92
C SER A 255 8.32 13.62 -1.45
N LEU A 256 7.90 13.90 -2.68
CA LEU A 256 6.84 13.15 -3.38
C LEU A 256 7.42 12.39 -4.56
N THR A 257 7.16 11.08 -4.60
CA THR A 257 7.54 10.20 -5.71
C THR A 257 6.32 9.48 -6.25
N ARG A 258 6.09 9.56 -7.55
CA ARG A 258 5.03 8.84 -8.26
C ARG A 258 5.55 7.51 -8.76
N TYR A 259 4.75 6.46 -8.63
CA TYR A 259 5.00 5.13 -9.19
C TYR A 259 3.91 4.81 -10.21
N LEU A 260 4.28 4.80 -11.48
CA LEU A 260 3.32 4.61 -12.57
C LEU A 260 2.71 3.21 -12.51
N GLY A 261 1.37 3.12 -12.47
CA GLY A 261 0.67 1.85 -12.33
C GLY A 261 1.07 1.05 -11.08
N ALA A 262 1.53 1.73 -10.02
CA ALA A 262 2.10 1.12 -8.82
C ALA A 262 3.33 0.21 -9.05
N ASP A 263 4.03 0.36 -10.18
CA ASP A 263 5.24 -0.39 -10.47
C ASP A 263 6.45 0.18 -9.70
N PRO A 264 7.10 -0.59 -8.79
CA PRO A 264 8.25 -0.14 -8.02
C PRO A 264 9.46 0.28 -8.88
N GLU A 265 9.55 -0.21 -10.12
CA GLU A 265 10.63 0.16 -11.06
C GLU A 265 10.31 1.45 -11.84
N ALA A 266 9.06 1.94 -11.81
CA ALA A 266 8.58 3.09 -12.57
C ALA A 266 8.46 4.37 -11.71
N ALA A 267 9.45 4.60 -10.84
CA ALA A 267 9.51 5.77 -9.97
C ALA A 267 9.82 7.07 -10.73
N GLN A 268 9.07 8.13 -10.44
CA GLN A 268 9.25 9.48 -10.99
C GLN A 268 9.16 10.53 -9.87
N PRO A 269 10.21 11.34 -9.64
CA PRO A 269 10.13 12.46 -8.71
C PRO A 269 9.02 13.42 -9.13
N VAL A 270 8.15 13.78 -8.19
CA VAL A 270 7.08 14.77 -8.40
C VAL A 270 7.52 16.14 -7.90
N GLY A 271 8.08 16.20 -6.70
CA GLY A 271 8.52 17.45 -6.11
C GLY A 271 8.80 17.35 -4.61
N CYS A 272 8.98 18.50 -3.98
CA CYS A 272 9.28 18.63 -2.55
C CYS A 272 8.29 19.61 -1.91
N ALA A 273 7.70 19.20 -0.78
CA ALA A 273 7.03 20.08 0.15
C ALA A 273 8.06 20.65 1.12
N GLU A 274 8.74 21.72 0.71
CA GLU A 274 9.80 22.39 1.47
C GLU A 274 9.30 22.85 2.85
N GLY A 275 10.08 22.57 3.89
CA GLY A 275 9.78 22.94 5.27
C GLY A 275 8.65 22.14 5.93
N ALA A 276 8.02 21.19 5.23
CA ALA A 276 7.04 20.29 5.84
C ALA A 276 7.72 19.37 6.87
N ALA A 277 7.08 19.15 8.02
CA ALA A 277 7.61 18.30 9.08
C ALA A 277 7.64 16.83 8.66
N ALA A 278 8.78 16.35 8.18
CA ALA A 278 8.95 15.01 7.62
C ALA A 278 8.78 13.86 8.63
N ASP A 279 8.87 14.16 9.92
CA ASP A 279 8.66 13.26 11.06
C ASP A 279 7.23 13.31 11.63
N ALA A 280 6.38 14.22 11.13
CA ALA A 280 5.01 14.36 11.59
C ALA A 280 4.06 13.39 10.85
N PRO A 281 2.91 13.04 11.46
CA PRO A 281 1.85 12.31 10.75
C PRO A 281 1.47 13.07 9.48
N THR A 282 1.42 12.36 8.36
CA THR A 282 1.35 12.95 7.03
C THR A 282 0.23 12.35 6.20
N ALA A 283 -0.50 13.18 5.45
CA ALA A 283 -1.41 12.76 4.39
C ALA A 283 -1.12 13.52 3.10
N ILE A 284 -1.43 12.91 1.96
CA ILE A 284 -1.27 13.52 0.64
C ILE A 284 -2.58 13.36 -0.12
N ALA A 285 -2.96 14.40 -0.85
CA ALA A 285 -4.07 14.31 -1.79
C ALA A 285 -3.70 14.93 -3.14
N ALA A 286 -4.17 14.31 -4.21
CA ALA A 286 -4.07 14.84 -5.55
C ALA A 286 -5.01 16.04 -5.73
N THR A 287 -4.60 16.98 -6.57
CA THR A 287 -5.40 18.12 -7.02
C THR A 287 -5.34 18.23 -8.54
N ALA A 288 -6.10 19.17 -9.11
CA ALA A 288 -6.01 19.47 -10.54
C ALA A 288 -4.59 19.89 -10.97
N ASP A 289 -3.87 20.63 -10.12
CA ASP A 289 -2.60 21.29 -10.48
C ASP A 289 -1.36 20.62 -9.86
N GLY A 290 -1.54 19.58 -9.05
CA GLY A 290 -0.46 19.05 -8.22
C GLY A 290 -0.93 18.14 -7.11
N PHE A 291 -0.25 18.24 -5.97
CA PHE A 291 -0.56 17.55 -4.73
C PHE A 291 -0.61 18.55 -3.59
N VAL A 292 -1.28 18.18 -2.51
CA VAL A 292 -1.20 18.88 -1.23
C VAL A 292 -0.69 17.88 -0.20
N VAL A 293 0.35 18.27 0.53
CA VAL A 293 0.90 17.53 1.66
C VAL A 293 0.37 18.17 2.94
N TRP A 294 -0.29 17.38 3.76
CA TRP A 294 -0.66 17.75 5.13
C TRP A 294 0.28 17.06 6.08
N ALA A 295 1.23 17.79 6.67
CA ALA A 295 2.20 17.26 7.61
C ALA A 295 2.15 18.09 8.91
N GLY A 296 1.87 17.43 10.03
CA GLY A 296 1.59 18.16 11.28
C GLY A 296 0.37 19.08 11.12
N GLU A 297 0.56 20.37 11.35
CA GLU A 297 -0.51 21.37 11.24
C GLU A 297 -0.55 22.05 9.85
N ASP A 298 0.48 21.84 9.03
CA ASP A 298 0.71 22.63 7.82
C ASP A 298 0.24 21.91 6.56
N LEU A 299 -0.32 22.69 5.62
CA LEU A 299 -0.69 22.26 4.28
C LEU A 299 0.24 22.91 3.27
N THR A 300 1.02 22.09 2.56
CA THR A 300 1.99 22.54 1.59
C THR A 300 1.61 22.03 0.20
N PRO A 301 1.26 22.92 -0.75
CA PRO A 301 1.01 22.52 -2.13
C PRO A 301 2.33 22.20 -2.84
N VAL A 302 2.31 21.16 -3.67
CA VAL A 302 3.40 20.74 -4.54
C VAL A 302 2.88 20.69 -5.97
N SER A 303 3.33 21.59 -6.83
CA SER A 303 2.90 21.67 -8.23
C SER A 303 3.47 20.50 -9.06
N ARG A 304 2.72 20.04 -10.08
CA ARG A 304 3.21 19.08 -11.08
C ARG A 304 4.29 19.67 -12.00
#